data_AF-A0A377ANZ8-F1
#
_entry.id   AF-A0A377ANZ8-F1
#
_cell.length_a   1.000
_cell.length_b   1.000
_cell.length_c   1.000
_cell.angle_alpha   90.00
_cell.angle_beta   90.00
_cell.angle_gamma   90.00
#
_symmetry.space_group_name_H-M   'P 1'
#
loop_
_entity.id
_entity.type
_entity.pdbx_description
1 polymer ?
#
loop_
_entity_poly.entity_id
_entity_poly.type
_entity_poly.pdbx_seq_one_letter_code
_entity_poly.pdbx_strand_id
1 'polypeptide(L)' 'MPTLDGAVKLMLRYQVGKELPQEDVDDIVAFLHSLNGVYTPVYAG' A
#
# COMPACT_ATOMS: atom_id res chain seq x y z
N MET A 1 -9.40 3.52 -12.64
CA MET A 1 -9.46 3.88 -11.21
C MET A 1 -8.06 3.75 -10.62
N PRO A 2 -7.63 4.63 -9.71
CA PRO A 2 -6.34 4.46 -9.03
C PRO A 2 -6.37 3.19 -8.17
N THR A 3 -5.28 2.42 -8.19
CA THR A 3 -5.11 1.19 -7.41
C THR A 3 -3.93 1.33 -6.46
N LEU A 4 -3.92 0.54 -5.36
CA LEU A 4 -2.79 0.52 -4.42
C LEU A 4 -1.50 0.02 -5.10
N ASP A 5 -1.60 -1.02 -5.94
CA ASP A 5 -0.52 -1.48 -6.83
C ASP A 5 0.04 -0.33 -7.70
N GLY A 6 -0.84 0.43 -8.36
CA GLY A 6 -0.44 1.57 -9.19
C GLY A 6 0.25 2.66 -8.37
N ALA A 7 -0.21 2.92 -7.15
CA ALA A 7 0.44 3.87 -6.25
C ALA A 7 1.85 3.41 -5.83
N VAL A 8 2.02 2.12 -5.50
CA VAL A 8 3.34 1.54 -5.16
C VAL A 8 4.30 1.66 -6.35
N LYS A 9 3.84 1.32 -7.56
CA LYS A 9 4.65 1.47 -8.79
C LYS A 9 5.07 2.91 -9.06
N LEU A 10 4.19 3.88 -8.82
CA LEU A 10 4.52 5.30 -8.94
C LEU A 10 5.58 5.73 -7.91
N MET A 11 5.47 5.29 -6.65
CA MET A 11 6.48 5.59 -5.63
C MET A 11 7.84 4.97 -5.97
N LEU A 12 7.86 3.70 -6.40
CA LEU A 12 9.09 3.02 -6.83
C LEU A 12 9.78 3.79 -7.96
N ARG A 13 9.02 4.24 -8.96
CA ARG A 13 9.55 4.99 -10.09
C ARG A 13 10.07 6.38 -9.71
N TYR A 14 9.29 7.18 -8.98
CA TYR A 14 9.57 8.60 -8.80
C TYR A 14 10.32 8.93 -7.52
N GLN A 15 10.11 8.17 -6.44
CA GLN A 15 10.75 8.43 -5.15
C GLN A 15 12.00 7.56 -4.95
N VAL A 16 11.93 6.28 -5.34
CA VAL A 16 13.03 5.32 -5.13
C VAL A 16 13.96 5.25 -6.35
N GLY A 17 13.43 5.44 -7.56
CA GLY A 17 14.18 5.36 -8.81
C GLY A 17 14.50 3.93 -9.24
N LYS A 18 13.64 2.95 -8.90
CA LYS A 18 13.81 1.53 -9.27
C LYS A 18 12.50 0.95 -9.79
N GLU A 19 12.63 -0.11 -10.58
CA GLU A 19 11.53 -1.02 -10.89
C GLU A 19 11.79 -2.34 -10.16
N LEU A 20 10.73 -2.95 -9.63
CA LEU A 20 10.77 -4.24 -8.97
C LEU A 20 9.95 -5.26 -9.76
N PRO A 21 10.28 -6.55 -9.69
CA PRO A 21 9.39 -7.63 -10.10
C PRO A 21 7.98 -7.46 -9.53
N GLN A 22 6.97 -7.94 -10.26
CA GLN A 22 5.58 -7.82 -9.81
C GLN A 22 5.35 -8.57 -8.48
N GLU A 23 6.03 -9.69 -8.24
CA GLU A 23 5.94 -10.43 -6.97
C GLU A 23 6.33 -9.57 -5.76
N ASP A 24 7.41 -8.78 -5.87
CA ASP A 24 7.83 -7.86 -4.81
C ASP A 24 6.81 -6.73 -4.60
N VAL A 25 6.19 -6.25 -5.68
CA VAL A 25 5.11 -5.24 -5.58
C VAL A 25 3.88 -5.83 -4.89
N ASP A 26 3.52 -7.08 -5.22
CA ASP A 26 2.38 -7.78 -4.63
C ASP A 26 2.60 -8.01 -3.12
N ASP A 27 3.82 -8.38 -2.72
CA ASP A 27 4.20 -8.54 -1.32
C ASP A 27 4.12 -7.21 -0.54
N ILE A 28 4.54 -6.10 -1.14
CA ILE A 28 4.38 -4.76 -0.56
C ILE A 28 2.91 -4.40 -0.40
N VAL A 29 2.08 -4.66 -1.42
CA VAL A 29 0.64 -4.38 -1.38
C VAL A 29 -0.04 -5.24 -0.30
N ALA A 30 0.32 -6.52 -0.18
CA ALA A 30 -0.17 -7.40 0.87
C ALA A 30 0.23 -6.90 2.26
N PHE A 31 1.48 -6.46 2.43
CA PHE A 31 1.94 -5.84 3.67
C PHE A 31 1.13 -4.57 4.00
N LEU A 32 0.91 -3.67 3.03
CA LEU A 32 0.11 -2.45 3.25
C LEU A 32 -1.34 -2.76 3.61
N HIS A 33 -1.93 -3.81 3.05
CA HIS A 33 -3.26 -4.26 3.44
C HIS A 33 -3.32 -4.78 4.88
N SER A 34 -2.23 -5.33 5.41
CA SER A 34 -2.14 -5.77 6.80
C SER A 34 -2.15 -4.62 7.81
N LEU A 35 -1.88 -3.39 7.36
CA LEU A 35 -1.91 -2.18 8.20
C LEU A 35 -3.33 -1.63 8.42
N ASN A 36 -4.35 -2.25 7.83
CA ASN A 36 -5.74 -1.87 8.08
C ASN A 36 -6.16 -2.20 9.51
N GLY A 37 -6.55 -1.17 10.26
CA GLY A 37 -7.09 -1.30 11.62
C GLY A 37 -8.60 -1.09 11.68
N VAL A 38 -9.17 -1.32 12.86
CA VAL A 38 -10.58 -1.00 13.16
C VAL A 38 -10.66 0.34 13.88
N TYR A 39 -11.47 1.26 13.36
CA TYR A 39 -11.75 2.52 14.05
C TYR A 39 -12.65 2.26 15.26
N THR A 40 -12.16 2.58 16.46
CA THR A 40 -12.93 2.47 17.70
C THR A 40 -13.26 3.88 18.21
N PRO A 41 -14.51 4.34 18.11
CA PRO A 41 -14.89 5.66 18.62
C PRO A 41 -14.81 5.68 20.15
N VAL A 42 -14.17 6.71 20.70
CA VAL A 42 -13.91 6.86 22.15
C VAL A 42 -15.18 7.19 22.95
N TYR A 43 -16.23 7.66 22.28
CA TYR A 43 -17.53 7.93 22.89
C TYR A 43 -18.59 7.04 22.25
N ALA A 44 -18.79 5.87 22.85
CA ALA A 44 -19.92 5.00 22.55
C ALA A 44 -20.85 5.00 23.76
N GLY A 45 -21.60 6.10 23.95
CA GLY A 45 -22.72 6.20 24.90
C GLY A 45 -22.35 6.14 26.37
#